data_AF-A0A7X5WV70-F1
#
_entry.id   AF-A0A7X5WV70-F1
#
_cell.length_a   1.000
_cell.length_b   1.000
_cell.length_c   1.000
_cell.angle_alpha   90.00
_cell.angle_beta   90.00
_cell.angle_gamma   90.00
#
_symmetry.space_group_name_H-M   'P 1'
#
loop_
_entity.id
_entity.type
_entity.pdbx_description
1 polymer ?
#
loop_
_entity_poly.entity_id
_entity_poly.type
_entity_poly.pdbx_seq_one_letter_code
_entity_poly.pdbx_strand_id
1 'polypeptide(L)' 'EADRDLIHDEAFNVGTTTENYMIRDVAETVADVVPDCEVTLSDEAFNDPRNYRVTCDKLARTIPGFKPQWTVRRGVEQL' A
#
# COMPACT_ATOMS: atom_id res chain seq x y z
N GLU A 1 16.22 3.78 -15.27
CA GLU A 1 16.95 5.06 -15.13
C GLU A 1 16.00 6.19 -15.51
N ALA A 2 16.07 7.33 -14.84
CA ALA A 2 15.20 8.48 -15.07
C ALA A 2 16.06 9.75 -15.22
N ASP A 3 15.56 10.73 -15.97
CA ASP A 3 16.25 12.00 -16.18
C ASP A 3 16.50 12.71 -14.85
N ARG A 4 17.74 13.13 -14.60
CA ARG A 4 18.16 13.81 -13.37
C ARG A 4 17.33 15.06 -13.13
N ASP A 5 17.04 15.83 -14.18
CA ASP A 5 16.32 17.10 -14.06
C ASP A 5 14.85 16.89 -13.66
N LEU A 6 14.31 15.68 -13.82
CA LEU A 6 12.96 15.31 -13.40
C LEU A 6 12.88 14.79 -11.95
N ILE A 7 13.99 14.35 -11.37
CA ILE A 7 14.01 13.61 -10.09
C ILE A 7 14.83 14.27 -8.99
N HIS A 8 15.81 15.12 -9.35
CA HIS A 8 16.71 15.72 -8.38
C HIS A 8 15.98 16.72 -7.49
N ASP A 9 16.16 16.59 -6.17
CA ASP A 9 15.56 17.44 -5.13
C ASP A 9 14.01 17.41 -5.06
N GLU A 10 13.41 16.42 -5.71
CA GLU A 10 11.96 16.22 -5.69
C GLU A 10 11.55 15.19 -4.64
N ALA A 11 10.60 15.54 -3.78
CA ALA A 11 9.98 14.57 -2.87
C ALA A 11 8.91 13.74 -3.59
N PHE A 12 8.91 12.42 -3.39
CA PHE A 12 7.92 11.49 -3.94
C PHE A 12 7.35 10.60 -2.84
N ASN A 13 6.03 10.40 -2.87
CA ASN A 13 5.42 9.24 -2.24
C ASN A 13 5.70 8.01 -3.11
N VAL A 14 6.16 6.92 -2.49
CA VAL A 14 6.57 5.71 -3.20
C VAL A 14 5.52 4.62 -3.05
N GLY A 15 4.94 4.19 -4.17
CA GLY A 15 3.89 3.18 -4.21
C GLY A 15 2.94 3.39 -5.39
N THR A 16 1.76 2.78 -5.30
CA THR A 16 0.68 2.96 -6.28
C THR A 16 -0.52 3.56 -5.56
N THR A 17 -1.12 4.63 -6.11
CA THR A 17 -2.27 5.33 -5.47
C THR A 17 -3.47 4.41 -5.21
N THR A 18 -3.61 3.33 -5.98
CA THR A 18 -4.69 2.35 -5.79
C THR A 18 -4.45 1.41 -4.60
N GLU A 19 -3.22 1.31 -4.10
CA GLU A 19 -2.85 0.42 -2.99
C GLU A 19 -2.97 1.12 -1.63
N ASN A 20 -4.10 1.80 -1.41
CA ASN A 20 -4.49 2.32 -0.10
C ASN A 20 -5.58 1.42 0.48
N TYR A 21 -5.39 0.94 1.71
CA TYR A 21 -6.26 -0.05 2.34
C TYR A 21 -6.66 0.39 3.74
N MET A 22 -7.83 -0.06 4.19
CA MET A 22 -8.12 -0.10 5.62
C MET A 22 -7.47 -1.35 6.23
N ILE A 23 -7.08 -1.27 7.49
CA ILE A 23 -6.44 -2.41 8.17
C ILE A 23 -7.32 -3.67 8.15
N ARG A 24 -8.65 -3.50 8.20
CA ARG A 24 -9.61 -4.60 8.06
C ARG A 24 -9.56 -5.28 6.69
N ASP A 25 -9.39 -4.50 5.61
CA ASP A 25 -9.32 -5.05 4.25
C ASP A 25 -8.04 -5.89 4.08
N VAL A 26 -6.94 -5.46 4.73
CA VAL A 26 -5.70 -6.24 4.78
C VAL A 26 -5.90 -7.53 5.56
N ALA A 27 -6.58 -7.49 6.72
CA ALA A 27 -6.87 -8.67 7.52
C ALA A 27 -7.75 -9.68 6.77
N GLU A 28 -8.78 -9.22 6.07
CA GLU A 28 -9.62 -10.04 5.19
C GLU A 28 -8.79 -10.68 4.06
N THR A 29 -7.90 -9.90 3.43
CA THR A 29 -6.98 -10.44 2.41
C THR A 29 -6.09 -11.57 2.95
N VAL A 30 -5.67 -11.50 4.21
CA VAL A 30 -4.91 -12.57 4.88
C VAL A 30 -5.77 -13.81 5.09
N ALA A 31 -6.98 -13.65 5.62
CA ALA A 31 -7.88 -14.77 5.86
C ALA A 31 -8.31 -15.50 4.58
N ASP A 32 -8.40 -14.78 3.46
CA ASP A 32 -8.66 -15.38 2.14
C ASP A 32 -7.49 -16.24 1.62
N VAL A 33 -6.27 -16.07 2.15
CA VAL A 33 -5.06 -16.81 1.71
C VAL A 33 -4.72 -17.94 2.68
N VAL A 34 -4.81 -17.68 3.98
CA VAL A 34 -4.32 -18.57 5.03
C VAL A 34 -5.46 -19.52 5.46
N PRO A 35 -5.31 -20.85 5.27
CA PRO A 35 -6.32 -21.81 5.72
C PRO A 35 -6.57 -21.70 7.24
N ASP A 36 -7.82 -21.90 7.63
CA ASP A 36 -8.27 -21.88 9.04
C ASP A 36 -7.95 -20.55 9.78
N CYS A 37 -7.83 -19.44 9.04
CA CYS A 37 -7.62 -18.10 9.60
C CYS A 37 -8.96 -17.40 9.86
N GLU A 38 -9.16 -16.95 11.09
CA GLU A 38 -10.34 -16.17 11.49
C GLU A 38 -9.96 -14.71 11.79
N VAL A 39 -10.70 -13.77 11.22
CA VAL A 39 -10.56 -12.33 11.51
C VAL A 39 -11.50 -11.96 12.65
N THR A 40 -10.96 -11.32 13.69
CA THR A 40 -11.73 -10.71 14.77
C THR A 40 -11.50 -9.20 14.80
N LEU A 41 -12.56 -8.43 15.04
CA LEU A 41 -12.49 -6.99 15.22
C LEU A 41 -12.71 -6.69 16.70
N SER A 42 -11.83 -5.86 17.28
CA SER A 42 -11.98 -5.44 18.67
C SER A 42 -13.08 -4.39 18.80
N ASP A 43 -13.88 -4.51 19.86
CA ASP A 43 -14.83 -3.47 20.29
C ASP A 43 -14.14 -2.33 21.06
N GLU A 44 -12.84 -2.47 21.38
CA GLU A 44 -12.07 -1.43 22.03
C GLU A 44 -11.77 -0.29 21.05
N ALA A 45 -12.09 0.93 21.48
CA ALA A 45 -11.77 2.13 20.72
C ALA A 45 -10.24 2.27 20.60
N PHE A 46 -9.70 2.02 19.41
CA PHE A 46 -8.34 2.39 19.10
C PHE A 46 -8.23 3.92 19.10
N ASN A 47 -7.55 4.46 20.11
CA ASN A 47 -7.28 5.90 20.25
C ASN A 47 -6.21 6.40 19.28
N ASP A 48 -5.99 5.69 18.18
CA ASP A 48 -5.07 6.11 17.12
C ASP A 48 -5.87 6.76 15.99
N PRO A 49 -5.91 8.11 15.92
CA PRO A 49 -6.64 8.82 14.87
C PRO A 49 -5.91 8.81 13.53
N ARG A 50 -4.72 8.18 13.43
CA ARG A 50 -3.92 8.21 12.21
C ARG A 50 -4.66 7.51 11.08
N ASN A 51 -4.97 8.28 10.05
CA ASN A 51 -5.47 7.81 8.77
C ASN A 51 -4.50 8.28 7.69
N TYR A 52 -3.82 7.34 7.05
CA TYR A 52 -2.92 7.63 5.96
C TYR A 52 -3.55 7.20 4.64
N ARG A 53 -3.89 8.20 3.82
CA ARG A 53 -4.26 8.00 2.43
C ARG A 53 -3.33 8.85 1.58
N VAL A 54 -2.51 8.20 0.77
CA VAL A 54 -1.44 8.85 0.01
C VAL A 54 -1.68 8.73 -1.49
N THR A 55 -1.41 9.81 -2.23
CA THR A 55 -1.30 9.76 -3.69
C THR A 55 0.16 9.62 -4.09
N CYS A 56 0.44 8.64 -4.95
CA CYS A 56 1.74 8.40 -5.58
C CYS A 56 1.72 8.87 -7.05
N ASP A 57 0.73 9.66 -7.47
CA ASP A 57 0.56 10.02 -8.88
C ASP A 57 1.72 10.85 -9.42
N LYS A 58 2.40 11.62 -8.56
CA LYS A 58 3.62 12.34 -8.93
C LYS A 58 4.68 11.36 -9.43
N LEU A 59 4.92 10.29 -8.68
CA LEU A 59 5.88 9.26 -9.08
C LEU A 59 5.47 8.57 -10.38
N ALA A 60 4.19 8.18 -10.50
CA ALA A 60 3.68 7.50 -11.69
C ALA A 60 3.79 8.36 -12.96
N ARG A 61 3.59 9.68 -12.84
CA ARG A 61 3.75 10.63 -13.96
C ARG A 61 5.21 10.92 -14.28
N THR A 62 6.04 11.13 -13.27
CA THR A 62 7.44 11.54 -13.46
C THR A 62 8.33 10.38 -13.89
N ILE A 63 8.06 9.16 -13.40
CA ILE A 63 8.86 7.96 -13.69
C ILE A 63 7.93 6.81 -14.15
N PRO A 64 7.36 6.85 -15.38
CA PRO A 64 6.38 5.86 -15.83
C PRO A 64 6.91 4.42 -15.92
N GLY A 65 8.24 4.27 -16.02
CA GLY A 65 8.93 2.98 -15.98
C GLY A 65 9.04 2.37 -14.57
N PHE A 66 8.89 3.18 -13.51
CA PHE A 66 8.84 2.67 -12.16
C PHE A 66 7.43 2.20 -11.82
N LYS A 67 7.27 0.88 -11.74
CA LYS A 67 6.00 0.24 -11.42
C LYS A 67 6.21 -0.71 -10.26
N PRO A 68 5.70 -0.40 -9.04
CA PRO A 68 5.66 -1.38 -7.96
C PRO A 68 4.95 -2.65 -8.42
N GLN A 69 5.55 -3.81 -8.16
CA GLN A 69 5.05 -5.11 -8.65
C GLN A 69 4.33 -5.93 -7.56
N TRP A 70 4.49 -5.54 -6.29
CA TRP A 70 3.85 -6.18 -5.16
C TRP A 70 2.64 -5.39 -4.73
N THR A 71 1.50 -6.06 -4.76
CA THR A 71 0.27 -5.63 -4.08
C THR A 71 0.24 -6.25 -2.69
N VAL A 72 -0.67 -5.79 -1.83
CA VAL A 72 -0.91 -6.43 -0.52
C VAL A 72 -1.21 -7.92 -0.71
N ARG A 73 -2.13 -8.27 -1.62
CA ARG A 73 -2.50 -9.66 -1.91
C ARG A 73 -1.31 -10.52 -2.31
N ARG A 74 -0.48 -10.04 -3.25
CA ARG A 74 0.71 -10.77 -3.70
C ARG A 74 1.73 -10.95 -2.57
N GLY A 75 1.85 -9.96 -1.69
CA GLY A 75 2.69 -10.06 -0.49
C GLY A 75 2.21 -11.14 0.47
N VAL A 76 0.90 -11.21 0.72
CA VAL A 76 0.29 -12.25 1.57
C VAL A 76 0.50 -13.63 0.96
N GLU A 77 0.28 -13.81 -0.34
CA GLU A 77 0.45 -15.11 -1.03
C GLU A 77 1.90 -15.63 -1.05
N GLN A 78 2.88 -14.75 -0.85
CA GLN A 78 4.29 -15.13 -0.85
C GLN A 78 4.77 -15.68 0.49
N LEU A 79 4.15 -15.27 1.60
CA LEU A 79 4.56 -15.61 2.96
C LEU A 79 3.98 -16.95 3.40
#